data_AF-A0A2S9XF21-F1
#
_entry.id   AF-A0A2S9XF21-F1
#
_cell.length_a   1.000
_cell.length_b   1.000
_cell.length_c   1.000
_cell.angle_alpha   90.00
_cell.angle_beta   90.00
_cell.angle_gamma   90.00
#
_symmetry.space_group_name_H-M   'P 1'
#
loop_
_entity.id
_entity.type
_entity.pdbx_description
1 polymer ?
#
loop_
_entity_poly.entity_id
_entity_poly.type
_entity_poly.pdbx_seq_one_letter_code
_entity_poly.pdbx_strand_id
1 'polypeptide(L)'
;MHGTTTLTLDAPPGPGPSAPPSPSSHQSPLRARDLSLALLGLFALGGAAALGTPTGPAALRLAPSVLLIDLAALALTAPALIATHQFLRLAAEPEDLAAGLGRALIHGGRVAAGLSIVVLFFSATTDLAIPTLLASLTGVGVFTSATACVELTRSEREAAGAVAPIFTLLVLAWLTLSWIIALRVGVDVGAWVLGFGRGFGA
;
A
#
# COMPACT_ATOMS: atom_id res chain seq x y z
N MET A 1 -22.45 80.16 -27.32
CA MET A 1 -22.94 78.84 -26.89
C MET A 1 -22.17 77.77 -27.64
N HIS A 2 -21.07 77.29 -27.08
CA HIS A 2 -20.32 76.14 -27.60
C HIS A 2 -20.21 75.12 -26.48
N GLY A 3 -20.98 74.04 -26.60
CA GLY A 3 -20.91 72.90 -25.70
C GLY A 3 -19.77 71.99 -26.14
N THR A 4 -18.79 71.82 -25.27
CA THR A 4 -17.68 70.90 -25.46
C THR A 4 -18.08 69.55 -24.87
N THR A 5 -18.39 68.58 -25.72
CA THR A 5 -18.72 67.22 -25.31
C THR A 5 -17.42 66.50 -24.93
N THR A 6 -17.17 66.31 -23.64
CA THR A 6 -16.03 65.53 -23.13
C THR A 6 -16.44 64.05 -23.14
N LEU A 7 -15.85 63.27 -24.06
CA LEU A 7 -15.96 61.80 -24.09
C LEU A 7 -15.05 61.24 -22.99
N THR A 8 -15.63 60.79 -21.89
CA THR A 8 -14.95 60.02 -20.85
C THR A 8 -14.76 58.59 -21.36
N LEU A 9 -13.51 58.23 -21.64
CA LEU A 9 -13.11 56.87 -22.03
C LEU A 9 -13.12 55.99 -20.76
N ASP A 10 -14.05 55.05 -20.69
CA ASP A 10 -14.17 54.10 -19.58
C ASP A 10 -12.99 53.10 -19.63
N ALA A 11 -12.20 53.05 -18.57
CA ALA A 11 -11.04 52.17 -18.49
C ALA A 11 -11.48 50.73 -18.16
N PRO A 12 -10.84 49.69 -18.73
CA PRO A 12 -11.21 48.31 -18.43
C PRO A 12 -10.93 47.98 -16.95
N PRO A 13 -11.78 47.17 -16.30
CA PRO A 13 -11.61 46.78 -14.91
C PRO A 13 -10.30 46.00 -14.75
N GLY A 14 -9.41 46.52 -13.91
CA GLY A 14 -8.15 45.86 -13.56
C GLY A 14 -8.40 44.49 -12.92
N PRO A 15 -7.45 43.54 -13.04
CA PRO A 15 -7.56 42.24 -12.38
C PRO A 15 -7.69 42.44 -10.87
N GLY A 16 -8.81 41.99 -10.32
CA GLY A 16 -9.09 42.04 -8.89
C GLY A 16 -8.05 41.28 -8.05
N PRO A 17 -7.96 41.58 -6.75
CA PRO A 17 -6.98 40.99 -5.85
C PRO A 17 -7.06 39.46 -5.89
N SER A 18 -5.93 38.84 -6.22
CA SER A 18 -5.74 37.39 -6.21
C SER A 18 -6.16 36.84 -4.86
N ALA A 19 -7.17 35.95 -4.86
CA ALA A 19 -7.59 35.24 -3.68
C ALA A 19 -6.38 34.52 -3.05
N PRO A 20 -6.19 34.59 -1.72
CA PRO A 20 -5.11 33.86 -1.07
C PRO A 20 -5.28 32.35 -1.32
N PRO A 21 -4.17 31.60 -1.45
CA PRO A 21 -4.22 30.15 -1.63
C PRO A 21 -5.00 29.53 -0.48
N SER A 22 -5.99 28.70 -0.82
CA SER A 22 -6.75 27.95 0.18
C SER A 22 -5.78 27.09 1.00
N PRO A 23 -5.90 27.06 2.35
CA PRO A 23 -5.04 26.24 3.18
C PRO A 23 -5.15 24.79 2.74
N SER A 24 -3.98 24.16 2.57
CA SER A 24 -3.81 22.75 2.26
C SER A 24 -4.73 21.90 3.12
N SER A 25 -5.59 21.13 2.46
CA SER A 25 -6.47 20.17 3.09
C SER A 25 -5.63 19.23 3.97
N HIS A 26 -5.76 19.39 5.29
CA HIS A 26 -5.23 18.47 6.28
C HIS A 26 -5.69 17.05 5.93
N GLN A 27 -4.81 16.25 5.33
CA GLN A 27 -5.03 14.83 5.20
C GLN A 27 -5.20 14.27 6.62
N SER A 28 -6.29 13.54 6.86
CA SER A 28 -6.59 12.98 8.17
C SER A 28 -5.43 12.12 8.66
N PRO A 29 -4.92 12.33 9.89
CA PRO A 29 -3.81 11.54 10.41
C PRO A 29 -4.19 10.07 10.43
N LEU A 30 -3.27 9.21 9.99
CA LEU A 30 -3.40 7.75 10.09
C LEU A 30 -3.74 7.40 11.54
N ARG A 31 -4.98 6.97 11.80
CA ARG A 31 -5.40 6.61 13.15
C ARG A 31 -4.69 5.31 13.51
N ALA A 32 -3.92 5.32 14.61
CA ALA A 32 -3.23 4.13 15.12
C ALA A 32 -4.17 2.92 15.28
N ARG A 33 -5.45 3.19 15.58
CA ARG A 33 -6.52 2.18 15.62
C ARG A 33 -6.67 1.44 14.29
N ASP A 34 -6.68 2.15 13.16
CA ASP A 34 -6.90 1.54 11.84
C ASP A 34 -5.70 0.69 11.43
N LEU A 35 -4.48 1.13 11.76
CA LEU A 35 -3.26 0.33 11.60
C LEU A 35 -3.32 -0.94 12.46
N SER A 36 -3.72 -0.83 13.73
CA SER A 36 -3.84 -2.00 14.62
C SER A 36 -4.86 -3.02 14.10
N LEU A 37 -5.99 -2.56 13.54
CA LEU A 37 -7.00 -3.43 12.94
C LEU A 37 -6.50 -4.10 11.67
N ALA A 38 -5.71 -3.40 10.87
CA ALA A 38 -5.10 -3.96 9.66
C ALA A 38 -4.10 -5.06 9.99
N LEU A 39 -3.23 -4.82 10.99
CA LEU A 39 -2.30 -5.82 11.51
C LEU A 39 -3.04 -7.02 12.09
N LEU A 40 -4.11 -6.78 12.86
CA LEU A 40 -4.95 -7.84 13.40
C LEU A 40 -5.59 -8.68 12.29
N GLY A 41 -6.04 -8.07 11.19
CA GLY A 41 -6.60 -8.77 10.04
C GLY A 41 -5.60 -9.69 9.35
N LEU A 42 -4.36 -9.24 9.18
CA LEU A 42 -3.27 -10.05 8.66
C LEU A 42 -2.91 -11.20 9.62
N PHE A 43 -2.87 -10.94 10.93
CA PHE A 43 -2.69 -11.97 11.95
C PHE A 43 -3.81 -13.01 11.93
N ALA A 44 -5.06 -12.56 11.81
CA ALA A 44 -6.22 -13.45 11.75
C ALA A 44 -6.19 -14.33 10.51
N LEU A 45 -5.78 -13.80 9.35
CA LEU A 45 -5.61 -14.57 8.12
C LEU A 45 -4.54 -15.65 8.27
N GLY A 46 -3.38 -15.31 8.84
CA GLY A 46 -2.33 -16.27 9.14
C GLY A 46 -2.75 -17.33 10.17
N GLY A 47 -3.48 -16.94 11.21
CA GLY A 47 -4.00 -17.84 12.25
C GLY A 47 -5.08 -18.79 11.73
N ALA A 48 -5.99 -18.31 10.88
CA ALA A 48 -7.00 -19.14 10.21
C ALA A 48 -6.35 -20.24 9.36
N ALA A 49 -5.25 -19.91 8.68
CA ALA A 49 -4.48 -20.87 7.91
C ALA A 49 -3.83 -21.95 8.78
N ALA A 50 -3.29 -21.55 9.93
CA ALA A 50 -2.63 -22.44 10.88
C ALA A 50 -3.59 -23.54 11.38
N LEU A 51 -4.82 -23.17 11.70
CA LEU A 51 -5.87 -24.10 12.17
C LEU A 51 -6.23 -25.18 11.13
N GLY A 52 -6.02 -24.91 9.85
CA GLY A 52 -6.32 -25.84 8.76
C GLY A 52 -5.20 -26.77 8.37
N THR A 53 -4.05 -26.68 9.04
CA THR A 53 -2.93 -27.58 8.74
C THR A 53 -2.90 -28.78 9.68
N PRO A 54 -2.85 -30.01 9.14
CA PRO A 54 -2.88 -31.23 9.96
C PRO A 54 -1.59 -31.46 10.76
N THR A 55 -0.51 -30.71 10.47
CA THR A 55 0.79 -30.82 11.13
C THR A 55 1.01 -29.64 12.10
N GLY A 56 0.82 -29.90 13.39
CA GLY A 56 0.96 -28.92 14.48
C GLY A 56 2.20 -27.99 14.44
N PRO A 57 3.41 -28.44 14.04
CA PRO A 57 4.55 -27.53 13.94
C PRO A 57 4.56 -26.64 12.68
N ALA A 58 3.84 -26.99 11.61
CA ALA A 58 3.71 -26.14 10.42
C ALA A 58 2.67 -25.02 10.64
N ALA A 59 1.60 -25.33 11.39
CA ALA A 59 0.57 -24.38 11.81
C ALA A 59 1.16 -23.16 12.55
N LEU A 60 1.98 -23.42 13.57
CA LEU A 60 2.63 -22.39 14.41
C LEU A 60 3.57 -21.47 13.63
N ARG A 61 4.00 -21.89 12.44
CA ARG A 61 4.97 -21.19 11.59
C ARG A 61 4.29 -20.34 10.52
N LEU A 62 3.13 -20.77 10.02
CA LEU A 62 2.39 -20.08 8.95
C LEU A 62 1.82 -18.73 9.36
N ALA A 63 1.34 -18.61 10.60
CA ALA A 63 0.72 -17.36 11.08
C ALA A 63 1.67 -16.14 11.09
N PRO A 64 2.88 -16.20 11.67
CA PRO A 64 3.81 -15.07 11.63
C PRO A 64 4.42 -14.86 10.23
N SER A 65 4.58 -15.92 9.45
CA SER A 65 5.18 -15.89 8.11
C SER A 65 4.46 -14.98 7.12
N VAL A 66 3.12 -15.00 7.13
CA VAL A 66 2.28 -14.17 6.26
C VAL A 66 2.50 -12.68 6.51
N LEU A 67 2.53 -12.29 7.78
CA LEU A 67 2.80 -10.91 8.17
C LEU A 67 4.20 -10.49 7.79
N LEU A 68 5.18 -11.37 8.01
CA LEU A 68 6.58 -11.07 7.74
C LEU A 68 6.82 -10.83 6.24
N ILE A 69 6.12 -11.51 5.33
CA ILE A 69 6.33 -11.32 3.89
C ILE A 69 5.87 -9.92 3.44
N ASP A 70 4.62 -9.55 3.72
CA ASP A 70 4.06 -8.27 3.26
C ASP A 70 4.67 -7.07 4.01
N LEU A 71 4.85 -7.17 5.34
CA LEU A 71 5.50 -6.10 6.11
C LEU A 71 6.97 -5.97 5.77
N ALA A 72 7.72 -7.06 5.57
CA ALA A 72 9.13 -6.94 5.23
C ALA A 72 9.29 -6.32 3.85
N ALA A 73 8.49 -6.75 2.85
CA ALA A 73 8.52 -6.16 1.52
C ALA A 73 8.26 -4.65 1.59
N LEU A 74 7.17 -4.22 2.25
CA LEU A 74 6.86 -2.79 2.41
C LEU A 74 7.91 -2.04 3.21
N ALA A 75 8.39 -2.58 4.33
CA ALA A 75 9.38 -1.91 5.17
C ALA A 75 10.75 -1.77 4.50
N LEU A 76 11.13 -2.74 3.65
CA LEU A 76 12.38 -2.71 2.89
C LEU A 76 12.30 -1.78 1.69
N THR A 77 11.14 -1.70 1.01
CA THR A 77 11.03 -0.95 -0.24
C THR A 77 10.47 0.46 -0.08
N ALA A 78 9.75 0.78 1.01
CA ALA A 78 9.21 2.11 1.24
C ALA A 78 10.30 3.20 1.41
N PRO A 79 11.36 3.01 2.21
CA PRO A 79 12.44 3.99 2.30
C PRO A 79 13.16 4.19 0.96
N ALA A 80 13.33 3.11 0.19
CA ALA A 80 13.94 3.18 -1.14
C ALA A 80 13.07 3.95 -2.14
N LEU A 81 11.74 3.76 -2.11
CA LEU A 81 10.78 4.53 -2.89
C LEU A 81 10.89 6.02 -2.55
N ILE A 82 10.84 6.36 -1.26
CA ILE A 82 10.89 7.74 -0.77
C ILE A 82 12.22 8.40 -1.16
N ALA A 83 13.35 7.72 -0.93
CA ALA A 83 14.67 8.26 -1.27
C ALA A 83 14.81 8.50 -2.79
N THR A 84 14.33 7.56 -3.61
CA THR A 84 14.40 7.69 -5.08
C THR A 84 13.45 8.77 -5.59
N HIS A 85 12.26 8.90 -4.98
CA HIS A 85 11.31 9.98 -5.28
C HIS A 85 11.94 11.36 -5.03
N GLN A 86 12.60 11.54 -3.87
CA GLN A 86 13.34 12.76 -3.54
C GLN A 86 14.54 13.02 -4.46
N PHE A 87 15.29 11.97 -4.82
CA PHE A 87 16.39 12.07 -5.77
C PHE A 87 15.92 12.56 -7.15
N LEU A 88 14.75 12.09 -7.60
CA LEU A 88 14.12 12.50 -8.86
C LEU A 88 13.41 13.87 -8.77
N ARG A 89 13.40 14.51 -7.59
CA ARG A 89 12.74 15.81 -7.33
C ARG A 89 11.27 15.83 -7.79
N LEU A 90 10.56 14.75 -7.51
CA LEU A 90 9.14 14.61 -7.78
C LEU A 90 8.31 15.45 -6.79
N ALA A 91 7.06 15.75 -7.13
CA ALA A 91 6.34 16.85 -6.51
C ALA A 91 5.72 16.51 -5.15
N ALA A 92 5.33 15.26 -4.92
CA ALA A 92 4.69 14.86 -3.66
C ALA A 92 5.65 14.96 -2.46
N GLU A 93 5.13 15.38 -1.31
CA GLU A 93 5.89 15.32 -0.07
C GLU A 93 6.08 13.86 0.38
N PRO A 94 7.23 13.50 0.98
CA PRO A 94 7.50 12.13 1.42
C PRO A 94 6.51 11.66 2.49
N GLU A 95 5.96 12.58 3.28
CA GLU A 95 4.90 12.33 4.25
C GLU A 95 3.60 11.87 3.58
N ASP A 96 3.24 12.46 2.44
CA ASP A 96 2.04 12.08 1.68
C ASP A 96 2.18 10.68 1.06
N LEU A 97 3.38 10.35 0.55
CA LEU A 97 3.68 9.02 0.04
C LEU A 97 3.63 7.96 1.14
N ALA A 98 4.22 8.27 2.31
CA ALA A 98 4.16 7.40 3.47
C ALA A 98 2.72 7.22 3.97
N ALA A 99 1.92 8.29 3.97
CA ALA A 99 0.50 8.23 4.30
C ALA A 99 -0.29 7.37 3.29
N GLY A 100 -0.01 7.51 2.00
CA GLY A 100 -0.62 6.70 0.92
C GLY A 100 -0.30 5.21 1.07
N LEU A 101 0.97 4.86 1.34
CA LEU A 101 1.37 3.48 1.64
C LEU A 101 0.69 2.95 2.90
N GLY A 102 0.60 3.76 3.95
CA GLY A 102 -0.11 3.41 5.19
C GLY A 102 -1.60 3.15 4.95
N ARG A 103 -2.26 3.99 4.14
CA ARG A 103 -3.66 3.79 3.72
C ARG A 103 -3.81 2.49 2.93
N ALA A 104 -2.92 2.20 1.98
CA ALA A 104 -2.96 0.95 1.23
C ALA A 104 -2.84 -0.27 2.13
N LEU A 105 -1.92 -0.25 3.11
CA LEU A 105 -1.77 -1.32 4.10
C LEU A 105 -3.04 -1.50 4.95
N ILE A 106 -3.69 -0.40 5.36
CA ILE A 106 -4.94 -0.47 6.13
C ILE A 106 -6.05 -1.15 5.32
N HIS A 107 -6.19 -0.80 4.04
CA HIS A 107 -7.17 -1.42 3.15
C HIS A 107 -6.84 -2.91 2.93
N GLY A 108 -5.56 -3.25 2.71
CA GLY A 108 -5.09 -4.62 2.61
C GLY A 108 -5.41 -5.45 3.84
N GLY A 109 -5.13 -4.93 5.04
CA GLY A 109 -5.43 -5.62 6.29
C GLY A 109 -6.92 -5.82 6.56
N ARG A 110 -7.78 -4.89 6.13
CA ARG A 110 -9.24 -5.07 6.19
C ARG A 110 -9.73 -6.19 5.27
N VAL A 111 -9.17 -6.27 4.06
CA VAL A 111 -9.47 -7.37 3.13
C VAL A 111 -8.96 -8.70 3.69
N ALA A 112 -7.75 -8.71 4.27
CA ALA A 112 -7.20 -9.89 4.94
C ALA A 112 -8.10 -10.36 6.10
N ALA A 113 -8.63 -9.44 6.90
CA ALA A 113 -9.60 -9.78 7.95
C ALA A 113 -10.86 -10.46 7.40
N GLY A 114 -11.42 -9.95 6.30
CA GLY A 114 -12.57 -10.58 5.64
C GLY A 114 -12.25 -11.97 5.08
N LEU A 115 -11.09 -12.11 4.43
CA LEU A 115 -10.63 -13.38 3.87
C LEU A 115 -10.27 -14.40 4.95
N SER A 116 -9.90 -13.97 6.16
CA SER A 116 -9.60 -14.90 7.26
C SER A 116 -10.78 -15.81 7.60
N ILE A 117 -12.01 -15.30 7.50
CA ILE A 117 -13.24 -16.08 7.72
C ILE A 117 -13.41 -17.14 6.63
N VAL A 118 -13.12 -16.77 5.38
CA VAL A 118 -13.18 -17.70 4.23
C VAL A 118 -12.13 -18.80 4.39
N VAL A 119 -10.89 -18.43 4.70
CA VAL A 119 -9.80 -19.39 4.94
C VAL A 119 -10.15 -20.32 6.10
N LEU A 120 -10.73 -19.80 7.19
CA LEU A 120 -11.15 -20.60 8.34
C LEU A 120 -12.29 -21.57 7.97
N PHE A 121 -13.26 -21.12 7.18
CA PHE A 121 -14.34 -21.98 6.70
C PHE A 121 -13.80 -23.12 5.83
N PHE A 122 -12.93 -22.81 4.86
CA PHE A 122 -12.31 -23.83 4.01
C PHE A 122 -11.41 -24.76 4.82
N SER A 123 -10.68 -24.24 5.80
CA SER A 123 -9.88 -25.02 6.75
C SER A 123 -10.73 -25.99 7.58
N ALA A 124 -11.93 -25.59 7.99
CA ALA A 124 -12.81 -26.43 8.79
C ALA A 124 -13.57 -27.48 7.95
N THR A 125 -13.77 -27.22 6.66
CA THR A 125 -14.66 -28.02 5.80
C THR A 125 -13.94 -28.83 4.73
N THR A 126 -12.69 -28.49 4.40
CA THR A 126 -11.95 -29.09 3.28
C THR A 126 -10.46 -29.18 3.57
N ASP A 127 -9.76 -30.12 2.93
CA ASP A 127 -8.29 -30.25 3.00
C ASP A 127 -7.57 -29.22 2.07
N LEU A 128 -8.28 -28.15 1.68
CA LEU A 128 -7.82 -27.09 0.76
C LEU A 128 -7.32 -25.85 1.50
N ALA A 129 -7.00 -25.95 2.80
CA ALA A 129 -6.57 -24.81 3.60
C ALA A 129 -5.35 -24.07 3.02
N ILE A 130 -4.34 -24.82 2.56
CA ILE A 130 -3.09 -24.26 2.02
C ILE A 130 -3.29 -23.55 0.66
N PRO A 131 -3.93 -24.15 -0.36
CA PRO A 131 -4.17 -23.43 -1.62
C PRO A 131 -5.11 -22.24 -1.43
N THR A 132 -6.11 -22.33 -0.56
CA THR A 132 -7.01 -21.21 -0.23
C THR A 132 -6.27 -20.07 0.47
N LEU A 133 -5.34 -20.40 1.38
CA LEU A 133 -4.42 -19.42 1.98
C LEU A 133 -3.59 -18.72 0.91
N LEU A 134 -2.89 -19.46 0.06
CA LEU A 134 -2.01 -18.89 -0.97
C LEU A 134 -2.79 -17.97 -1.93
N ALA A 135 -3.99 -18.39 -2.34
CA ALA A 135 -4.88 -17.58 -3.16
C ALA A 135 -5.31 -16.30 -2.44
N SER A 136 -5.66 -16.40 -1.15
CA SER A 136 -6.06 -15.26 -0.33
C SER A 136 -4.91 -14.27 -0.13
N LEU A 137 -3.70 -14.76 0.14
CA LEU A 137 -2.49 -13.93 0.26
C LEU A 137 -2.14 -13.23 -1.03
N THR A 138 -2.18 -13.95 -2.14
CA THR A 138 -1.96 -13.37 -3.47
C THR A 138 -3.00 -12.29 -3.75
N GLY A 139 -4.27 -12.56 -3.42
CA GLY A 139 -5.35 -11.59 -3.53
C GLY A 139 -5.13 -10.33 -2.69
N VAL A 140 -4.74 -10.48 -1.42
CA VAL A 140 -4.42 -9.35 -0.52
C VAL A 140 -3.22 -8.57 -1.06
N GLY A 141 -2.15 -9.24 -1.50
CA GLY A 141 -0.95 -8.60 -2.04
C GLY A 141 -1.24 -7.81 -3.33
N VAL A 142 -2.01 -8.37 -4.26
CA VAL A 142 -2.46 -7.68 -5.48
C VAL A 142 -3.35 -6.49 -5.13
N PHE A 143 -4.33 -6.67 -4.24
CA PHE A 143 -5.24 -5.60 -3.84
C PHE A 143 -4.51 -4.45 -3.14
N THR A 144 -3.58 -4.77 -2.23
CA THR A 144 -2.74 -3.79 -1.53
C THR A 144 -1.83 -3.05 -2.51
N SER A 145 -1.22 -3.77 -3.45
CA SER A 145 -0.38 -3.19 -4.52
C SER A 145 -1.18 -2.22 -5.39
N ALA A 146 -2.39 -2.61 -5.82
CA ALA A 146 -3.27 -1.77 -6.62
C ALA A 146 -3.70 -0.51 -5.85
N THR A 147 -4.07 -0.68 -4.58
CA THR A 147 -4.45 0.44 -3.70
C THR A 147 -3.26 1.38 -3.48
N ALA A 148 -2.05 0.85 -3.26
CA ALA A 148 -0.83 1.64 -3.14
C ALA A 148 -0.56 2.45 -4.41
N CYS A 149 -0.73 1.86 -5.60
CA CYS A 149 -0.56 2.58 -6.86
C CYS A 149 -1.55 3.73 -7.00
N VAL A 150 -2.83 3.49 -6.68
CA VAL A 150 -3.87 4.52 -6.75
C VAL A 150 -3.57 5.66 -5.78
N GLU A 151 -3.22 5.35 -4.52
CA GLU A 151 -2.92 6.34 -3.49
C GLU A 151 -1.65 7.16 -3.82
N LEU A 152 -0.59 6.50 -4.27
CA LEU A 152 0.66 7.16 -4.68
C LEU A 152 0.46 8.04 -5.92
N THR A 153 -0.26 7.54 -6.93
CA THR A 153 -0.58 8.31 -8.13
C THR A 153 -1.46 9.51 -7.81
N ARG A 154 -2.38 9.35 -6.85
CA ARG A 154 -3.22 10.42 -6.36
C ARG A 154 -2.41 11.50 -5.65
N SER A 155 -1.51 11.14 -4.74
CA SER A 155 -0.66 12.12 -4.04
C SER A 155 0.21 12.91 -5.00
N GLU A 156 0.81 12.25 -6.00
CA GLU A 156 1.61 12.93 -7.01
C GLU A 156 0.75 13.87 -7.89
N ARG A 157 -0.46 13.44 -8.27
CA ARG A 157 -1.37 14.27 -9.05
C ARG A 157 -1.90 15.47 -8.26
N GLU A 158 -2.15 15.31 -6.97
CA GLU A 158 -2.58 16.42 -6.09
C GLU A 158 -1.45 17.45 -5.92
N ALA A 159 -0.19 17.01 -5.87
CA ALA A 159 0.97 17.91 -5.75
C ALA A 159 1.37 18.60 -7.07
N ALA A 160 1.41 17.86 -8.19
CA ALA A 160 1.90 18.37 -9.49
C ALA A 160 0.79 18.78 -10.47
N GLY A 161 -0.49 18.48 -10.17
CA GLY A 161 -1.61 18.62 -11.11
C GLY A 161 -1.66 17.53 -12.20
N ALA A 162 -0.54 16.87 -12.49
CA ALA A 162 -0.42 15.77 -13.44
C ALA A 162 0.66 14.78 -12.98
N VAL A 163 0.55 13.52 -13.41
CA VAL A 163 1.49 12.46 -13.04
C VAL A 163 2.63 12.42 -14.06
N ALA A 164 3.86 12.62 -13.62
CA ALA A 164 5.03 12.53 -14.49
C ALA A 164 5.25 11.08 -14.95
N PRO A 165 5.65 10.83 -16.22
CA PRO A 165 5.90 9.47 -16.70
C PRO A 165 7.01 8.76 -15.92
N ILE A 166 8.00 9.51 -15.42
CA ILE A 166 9.08 8.98 -14.60
C ILE A 166 8.60 8.50 -13.22
N PHE A 167 7.56 9.12 -12.66
CA PHE A 167 6.91 8.64 -11.43
C PHE A 167 6.23 7.29 -11.67
N THR A 168 5.53 7.13 -12.79
CA THR A 168 4.91 5.84 -13.15
C THR A 168 5.95 4.73 -13.29
N LEU A 169 7.10 5.02 -13.91
CA LEU A 169 8.21 4.06 -14.00
C LEU A 169 8.77 3.72 -12.62
N LEU A 170 8.91 4.72 -11.73
CA LEU A 170 9.34 4.49 -10.34
C LEU A 170 8.38 3.57 -9.59
N VAL A 171 7.07 3.81 -9.68
CA VAL A 171 6.05 2.98 -9.02
C VAL A 171 6.06 1.56 -9.58
N LEU A 172 6.20 1.39 -10.89
CA LEU A 172 6.31 0.07 -11.53
C LEU A 172 7.59 -0.67 -11.12
N ALA A 173 8.72 0.04 -11.05
CA ALA A 173 9.98 -0.53 -10.60
C ALA A 173 9.89 -0.96 -9.12
N TRP A 174 9.30 -0.11 -8.28
CA TRP A 174 9.06 -0.39 -6.87
C TRP A 174 8.12 -1.57 -6.65
N LEU A 175 7.02 -1.66 -7.41
CA LEU A 175 6.11 -2.81 -7.38
C LEU A 175 6.86 -4.08 -7.77
N THR A 176 7.58 -4.04 -8.89
CA THR A 176 8.34 -5.20 -9.37
C THR A 176 9.32 -5.69 -8.32
N LEU A 177 10.08 -4.77 -7.71
CA LEU A 177 11.01 -5.08 -6.63
C LEU A 177 10.30 -5.67 -5.40
N SER A 178 9.17 -5.08 -5.00
CA SER A 178 8.39 -5.55 -3.85
C SER A 178 7.86 -6.97 -4.07
N TRP A 179 7.38 -7.28 -5.27
CA TRP A 179 6.94 -8.63 -5.63
C TRP A 179 8.09 -9.63 -5.69
N ILE A 180 9.27 -9.24 -6.20
CA ILE A 180 10.46 -10.10 -6.19
C ILE A 180 10.86 -10.45 -4.75
N ILE A 181 10.89 -9.45 -3.86
CA ILE A 181 11.21 -9.66 -2.44
C ILE A 181 10.15 -10.55 -1.78
N ALA A 182 8.86 -10.27 -2.00
CA ALA A 182 7.77 -11.05 -1.44
C ALA A 182 7.83 -12.52 -1.89
N LEU A 183 8.08 -12.77 -3.18
CA LEU A 183 8.27 -14.12 -3.71
C LEU A 183 9.50 -14.80 -3.11
N ARG A 184 10.62 -14.09 -2.99
CA ARG A 184 11.85 -14.63 -2.42
C ARG A 184 11.65 -15.03 -0.95
N VAL A 185 11.14 -14.12 -0.14
CA VAL A 185 10.84 -14.38 1.27
C VAL A 185 9.80 -15.49 1.39
N GLY A 186 8.77 -15.50 0.53
CA GLY A 186 7.77 -16.55 0.46
C GLY A 186 8.35 -17.93 0.18
N VAL A 187 9.31 -18.04 -0.75
CA VAL A 187 10.03 -19.30 -1.04
C VAL A 187 10.89 -19.73 0.14
N ASP A 188 11.68 -18.82 0.73
CA ASP A 188 12.55 -19.12 1.87
C ASP A 188 11.73 -19.57 3.09
N VAL A 189 10.60 -18.92 3.34
CA VAL A 189 9.63 -19.29 4.37
C VAL A 189 8.95 -20.62 4.06
N GLY A 190 8.51 -20.85 2.82
CA GLY A 190 7.87 -22.10 2.39
C GLY A 190 8.81 -23.29 2.56
N ALA A 191 10.09 -23.13 2.19
CA ALA A 191 11.13 -24.14 2.39
C ALA A 191 11.35 -24.44 3.87
N TRP A 192 11.31 -23.42 4.73
CA TRP A 192 11.42 -23.58 6.19
C TRP A 192 10.20 -24.28 6.82
N VAL A 193 8.99 -23.98 6.35
CA VAL A 193 7.75 -24.62 6.83
C VAL A 193 7.68 -26.09 6.40
N LEU A 194 8.09 -26.41 5.17
CA LEU A 194 8.08 -27.77 4.62
C LEU A 194 9.24 -28.66 5.11
N GLY A 195 10.15 -28.13 5.93
CA GLY A 195 11.22 -28.92 6.53
C GLY A 195 12.40 -29.22 5.59
N PHE A 196 12.56 -28.49 4.49
CA PHE A 196 13.73 -28.64 3.60
C PHE A 196 15.05 -28.12 4.21
N GLY A 197 15.04 -27.65 5.46
CA GLY A 197 16.19 -27.05 6.14
C GLY A 197 16.69 -27.83 7.35
N ARG A 198 17.31 -29.00 7.14
CA ARG A 198 18.57 -29.48 7.78
C ARG A 198 18.84 -30.95 7.40
N GLY A 199 19.28 -31.13 6.16
CA GLY A 199 20.03 -32.30 5.70
C GLY A 199 21.39 -31.86 5.15
N PHE A 200 22.16 -31.14 5.94
CA PHE A 200 23.58 -30.88 5.67
C PHE A 200 24.34 -30.86 7.00
N GLY A 201 25.10 -31.93 7.24
CA GLY A 201 26.25 -31.95 8.15
C GLY A 201 25.98 -32.35 9.60
N ALA A 202 25.91 -33.66 9.84
CA ALA A 202 26.57 -34.31 10.97
C ALA A 202 27.00 -35.72 10.52
#